data_AF-A0A913KUT7-F1
#
_entry.id   AF-A0A913KUT7-F1
#
_cell.length_a   1.000
_cell.length_b   1.000
_cell.length_c   1.000
_cell.angle_alpha   90.00
_cell.angle_beta   90.00
_cell.angle_gamma   90.00
#
_symmetry.space_group_name_H-M   'P 1'
#
loop_
_entity.id
_entity.type
_entity.pdbx_description
1 polymer ?
#
loop_
_entity_poly.entity_id
_entity_poly.type
_entity_poly.pdbx_seq_one_letter_code
_entity_poly.pdbx_strand_id
1 'polypeptide(L)'
;MNDDDHDTMMIDLLFILYYIFLPIIYEYEPDLIYLWNGSNYQMKNESISSDILARIIYLLNGLGKPVLINGSSINELSSISFIQSLQGKPISIGFNELIQTSPSSKMKHIIQLIIQQNHQRWKCLGQF
;
A
#
# COMPACT_ATOMS: atom_id res chain seq x y z
N MET A 1 21.37 -2.47 -2.47
CA MET A 1 20.34 -2.65 -1.45
C MET A 1 20.20 -4.15 -1.30
N ASN A 2 20.36 -4.69 -0.09
CA ASN A 2 20.22 -6.13 0.12
C ASN A 2 18.74 -6.49 -0.01
N ASP A 3 18.41 -7.67 -0.54
CA ASP A 3 17.01 -8.10 -0.74
C ASP A 3 16.17 -7.98 0.57
N ASP A 4 16.79 -8.20 1.73
CA ASP A 4 16.18 -8.03 3.06
C ASP A 4 15.60 -6.62 3.34
N ASP A 5 16.21 -5.56 2.79
CA ASP A 5 15.76 -4.19 3.00
C ASP A 5 14.45 -3.91 2.24
N HIS A 6 14.32 -4.46 1.03
CA HIS A 6 13.11 -4.34 0.22
C HIS A 6 11.93 -5.09 0.84
N ASP A 7 12.18 -6.29 1.37
CA ASP A 7 11.16 -7.09 2.04
C ASP A 7 10.66 -6.39 3.31
N THR A 8 11.57 -5.83 4.11
CA THR A 8 11.20 -5.07 5.31
C THR A 8 10.34 -3.85 4.97
N MET A 9 10.73 -3.07 3.95
CA MET A 9 9.95 -1.91 3.52
C MET A 9 8.55 -2.31 3.04
N MET A 10 8.44 -3.43 2.32
CA MET A 10 7.17 -3.93 1.83
C MET A 10 6.27 -4.43 2.96
N ILE A 11 6.83 -5.15 3.94
CA ILE A 11 6.10 -5.56 5.15
C ILE A 11 5.56 -4.31 5.86
N ASP A 12 6.42 -3.34 6.12
CA ASP A 12 6.04 -2.10 6.80
C ASP A 12 4.92 -1.33 6.06
N LEU A 13 4.97 -1.29 4.73
CA LEU A 13 3.93 -0.70 3.88
C LEU A 13 2.60 -1.43 3.99
N LEU A 14 2.61 -2.77 3.94
CA LEU A 14 1.41 -3.59 4.07
C LEU A 14 0.77 -3.45 5.45
N PHE A 15 1.57 -3.34 6.50
CA PHE A 15 1.08 -3.12 7.85
C PHE A 15 0.42 -1.74 7.99
N ILE A 16 1.00 -0.68 7.41
CA ILE A 16 0.31 0.62 7.34
C ILE A 16 -1.01 0.50 6.56
N LEU A 17 -1.00 -0.17 5.42
CA LEU A 17 -2.21 -0.34 4.60
C LEU A 17 -3.31 -1.07 5.39
N TYR A 18 -2.94 -2.13 6.11
CA TYR A 18 -3.87 -2.94 6.87
C TYR A 18 -4.41 -2.25 8.13
N TYR A 19 -3.55 -1.64 8.94
CA TYR A 19 -3.96 -1.08 10.23
C TYR A 19 -4.53 0.34 10.14
N ILE A 20 -4.16 1.10 9.10
CA ILE A 20 -4.55 2.51 8.96
C ILE A 20 -5.46 2.70 7.76
N PHE A 21 -4.97 2.44 6.54
CA PHE A 21 -5.68 2.84 5.33
C PHE A 21 -6.98 2.05 5.13
N LEU A 22 -6.93 0.72 5.22
CA LEU A 22 -8.11 -0.12 4.97
C LEU A 22 -9.27 0.23 5.92
N PRO A 23 -9.09 0.29 7.26
CA PRO A 23 -10.16 0.69 8.17
C PRO A 23 -10.77 2.06 7.84
N ILE A 24 -9.91 3.04 7.55
CA ILE A 24 -10.36 4.40 7.20
C ILE A 24 -11.11 4.40 5.87
N ILE A 25 -10.62 3.70 4.86
CA ILE A 25 -11.27 3.61 3.53
C ILE A 25 -12.62 2.92 3.66
N TYR A 26 -12.74 1.87 4.47
CA TYR A 26 -14.01 1.22 4.74
C TYR A 26 -15.00 2.13 5.49
N GLU A 27 -14.53 2.92 6.46
CA GLU A 27 -15.41 3.89 7.15
C GLU A 27 -15.80 5.06 6.24
N TYR A 28 -14.93 5.45 5.31
CA TYR A 28 -15.14 6.59 4.40
C TYR A 28 -15.96 6.25 3.15
N GLU A 29 -15.90 5.01 2.67
CA GLU A 29 -16.61 4.50 1.48
C GLU A 29 -16.42 5.37 0.20
N PRO A 30 -15.18 5.55 -0.29
CA PRO A 30 -14.95 6.37 -1.48
C PRO A 30 -15.40 5.71 -2.79
N ASP A 31 -16.12 6.44 -3.64
CA ASP A 31 -16.42 5.99 -5.01
C ASP A 31 -15.14 5.89 -5.88
N LEU A 32 -14.21 6.83 -5.67
CA LEU A 32 -12.98 6.98 -6.44
C LEU A 32 -11.78 7.06 -5.52
N ILE A 33 -10.75 6.27 -5.83
CA ILE A 33 -9.48 6.25 -5.07
C ILE A 33 -8.37 6.73 -5.98
N TYR A 34 -7.91 7.97 -5.77
CA TYR A 34 -6.79 8.53 -6.52
C TYR A 34 -5.47 8.08 -5.91
N LEU A 35 -4.70 7.31 -6.67
CA LEU A 35 -3.35 6.89 -6.29
C LEU A 35 -2.37 7.76 -7.05
N TRP A 36 -1.68 8.67 -6.37
CA TRP A 36 -0.63 9.46 -6.99
C TRP A 36 0.72 8.78 -6.77
N ASN A 37 1.30 8.27 -7.86
CA ASN A 37 2.70 7.85 -7.89
C ASN A 37 3.57 9.01 -8.38
N GLY A 38 4.12 9.81 -7.45
CA GLY A 38 4.89 11.01 -7.78
C GLY A 38 6.28 10.70 -8.35
N SER A 39 6.70 11.44 -9.37
CA SER A 39 8.07 11.38 -9.95
C SER A 39 9.15 11.97 -9.04
N ASN A 40 8.77 12.60 -7.94
CA ASN A 40 9.64 13.48 -7.16
C ASN A 40 10.38 12.79 -6.02
N TYR A 41 10.41 11.46 -5.95
CA TYR A 41 11.36 10.80 -5.06
C TYR A 41 12.78 10.94 -5.63
N GLN A 42 13.41 12.07 -5.29
CA GLN A 42 14.86 12.27 -5.34
C GLN A 42 15.62 11.29 -4.41
N MET A 43 14.93 10.37 -3.72
CA MET A 43 15.56 9.17 -3.20
C MET A 43 15.90 8.26 -4.37
N LYS A 44 17.10 8.47 -4.92
CA LYS A 44 17.73 7.70 -6.00
C LYS A 44 17.77 6.17 -5.78
N ASN A 45 17.24 5.64 -4.68
CA ASN A 45 17.40 4.24 -4.27
C ASN A 45 16.10 3.48 -3.94
N GLU A 46 14.92 4.10 -3.94
CA GLU A 46 13.69 3.42 -3.47
C GLU A 46 12.51 3.64 -4.43
N SER A 47 12.58 3.03 -5.61
CA SER A 47 11.41 2.88 -6.47
C SER A 47 10.50 1.81 -5.88
N ILE A 48 9.25 2.17 -5.54
CA ILE A 48 8.21 1.16 -5.30
C ILE A 48 8.09 0.33 -6.58
N SER A 49 8.34 -0.97 -6.47
CA SER A 49 8.31 -1.84 -7.65
C SER A 49 6.89 -1.90 -8.22
N SER A 50 6.80 -2.12 -9.53
CA SER A 50 5.52 -2.27 -10.23
C SER A 50 4.62 -3.35 -9.57
N ASP A 51 5.23 -4.39 -9.00
CA ASP A 51 4.52 -5.44 -8.26
C ASP A 51 3.92 -4.97 -6.94
N ILE A 52 4.60 -4.10 -6.20
CA ILE A 52 4.04 -3.53 -4.96
C ILE A 52 2.83 -2.67 -5.30
N LEU A 53 2.96 -1.80 -6.31
CA LEU A 53 1.85 -1.00 -6.82
C LEU A 53 0.69 -1.89 -7.29
N ALA A 54 0.98 -2.97 -8.00
CA ALA A 54 -0.03 -3.93 -8.43
C ALA A 54 -0.81 -4.52 -7.24
N ARG A 55 -0.11 -4.89 -6.17
CA ARG A 55 -0.72 -5.44 -4.95
C ARG A 55 -1.58 -4.41 -4.24
N ILE A 56 -1.12 -3.16 -4.14
CA ILE A 56 -1.92 -2.07 -3.56
C ILE A 56 -3.19 -1.85 -4.37
N ILE A 57 -3.08 -1.70 -5.69
CA ILE A 57 -4.23 -1.51 -6.57
C ILE A 57 -5.19 -2.69 -6.45
N TYR A 58 -4.67 -3.91 -6.43
CA TYR A 58 -5.47 -5.11 -6.26
C TYR A 58 -6.25 -5.12 -4.94
N LEU A 59 -5.63 -4.74 -3.83
CA LEU A 59 -6.30 -4.65 -2.52
C LEU A 59 -7.35 -3.55 -2.45
N LEU A 60 -7.18 -2.48 -3.23
CA LEU A 60 -8.13 -1.38 -3.31
C LEU A 60 -9.30 -1.68 -4.25
N ASN A 61 -9.15 -2.65 -5.16
CA ASN A 61 -10.26 -3.12 -5.97
C ASN A 61 -11.32 -3.76 -5.07
N GLY A 62 -12.54 -3.23 -5.14
CA GLY A 62 -13.67 -3.62 -4.30
C GLY A 62 -14.01 -2.62 -3.21
N LEU A 63 -13.10 -1.69 -2.90
CA LEU A 63 -13.37 -0.57 -1.98
C LEU A 63 -13.84 0.69 -2.72
N GLY A 64 -13.47 0.80 -3.99
CA GLY A 64 -13.80 1.91 -4.88
C GLY A 64 -13.15 1.67 -6.24
N LYS A 65 -13.24 2.65 -7.14
CA LYS A 65 -12.56 2.60 -8.43
C LYS A 65 -11.19 3.27 -8.34
N PRO A 66 -10.07 2.52 -8.36
CA PRO A 66 -8.75 3.12 -8.31
C PRO A 66 -8.42 3.85 -9.62
N VAL A 67 -7.90 5.07 -9.50
CA VAL A 67 -7.39 5.89 -10.59
C VAL A 67 -5.93 6.20 -10.29
N LEU A 68 -5.02 5.62 -11.05
CA LEU A 68 -3.60 5.90 -10.91
C LEU A 68 -3.23 7.17 -11.68
N ILE A 69 -2.65 8.13 -10.97
CA ILE A 69 -2.00 9.32 -11.51
C ILE A 69 -0.49 9.06 -11.42
N ASN A 70 0.10 8.59 -12.51
CA ASN A 70 1.54 8.32 -12.55
C ASN A 70 2.31 9.55 -13.03
N GLY A 71 3.29 9.98 -12.23
CA GLY A 71 4.26 11.00 -12.63
C GLY A 71 5.51 10.42 -13.30
N SER A 72 5.74 9.11 -13.20
CA SER A 72 6.96 8.46 -13.72
C SER A 72 6.79 7.90 -15.14
N SER A 73 7.87 7.34 -15.70
CA SER A 73 7.84 6.80 -17.06
C SER A 73 6.90 5.60 -17.17
N ILE A 74 6.16 5.47 -18.27
CA ILE A 74 5.22 4.35 -18.48
C ILE A 74 5.93 2.98 -18.46
N ASN A 75 7.23 2.96 -18.77
CA ASN A 75 8.04 1.75 -18.79
C ASN A 75 8.21 1.13 -17.40
N GLU A 76 8.14 1.94 -16.34
CA GLU A 76 8.20 1.46 -14.95
C GLU A 76 6.92 0.72 -14.50
N LEU A 77 5.85 0.83 -15.28
CA LEU A 77 4.53 0.23 -15.00
C LEU A 77 4.17 -0.90 -15.96
N SER A 78 5.19 -1.63 -16.46
CA SER A 78 5.01 -2.62 -17.51
C SER A 78 4.74 -4.04 -17.01
N SER A 79 4.65 -4.28 -15.70
CA SER A 79 4.43 -5.63 -15.19
C SER A 79 3.01 -6.13 -15.52
N ILE A 80 2.91 -7.43 -15.83
CA ILE A 80 1.62 -8.08 -16.11
C ILE A 80 0.71 -8.01 -14.88
N SER A 81 1.27 -8.17 -13.68
CA SER A 81 0.59 -8.05 -12.39
C SER A 81 -0.05 -6.66 -12.24
N PHE A 82 0.67 -5.61 -12.62
CA PHE A 82 0.16 -4.25 -12.56
C PHE A 82 -1.03 -4.05 -13.50
N ILE A 83 -0.92 -4.49 -14.76
CA ILE A 83 -2.04 -4.42 -15.71
C ILE A 83 -3.25 -5.24 -15.21
N GLN A 84 -3.02 -6.44 -14.68
CA GLN A 84 -4.08 -7.29 -14.13
C GLN A 84 -4.77 -6.61 -12.93
N SER A 85 -4.01 -6.00 -12.03
CA SER A 85 -4.56 -5.27 -10.89
C SER A 85 -5.42 -4.09 -11.33
N LEU A 86 -5.01 -3.30 -12.34
CA LEU A 86 -5.84 -2.22 -12.88
C LEU A 86 -7.14 -2.73 -13.52
N GLN A 87 -7.13 -3.96 -14.04
CA GLN A 87 -8.31 -4.61 -14.62
C GLN A 87 -9.20 -5.30 -13.58
N GLY A 88 -8.84 -5.26 -12.29
CA GLY A 88 -9.54 -6.02 -11.25
C GLY A 88 -9.38 -7.52 -11.37
N LYS A 89 -8.37 -8.00 -12.12
CA LYS A 89 -8.09 -9.43 -12.27
C LYS A 89 -7.28 -9.93 -11.07
N PRO A 90 -7.45 -11.21 -10.71
CA PRO A 90 -6.60 -11.86 -9.72
C PRO A 90 -5.13 -11.76 -10.11
N ILE A 91 -4.28 -11.43 -9.14
CA ILE A 91 -2.82 -11.45 -9.27
C ILE A 91 -2.22 -12.43 -8.26
N SER A 92 -1.05 -12.98 -8.57
CA SER A 92 -0.28 -13.69 -7.56
C SER A 92 0.26 -12.67 -6.55
N ILE A 93 -0.23 -12.76 -5.31
CA ILE A 93 0.11 -11.80 -4.28
C ILE A 93 1.39 -12.18 -3.53
N GLY A 94 2.00 -13.33 -3.83
CA GLY A 94 3.34 -13.73 -3.34
C GLY A 94 3.54 -13.74 -1.82
N PHE A 95 2.49 -13.59 -1.01
CA PHE A 95 2.60 -13.37 0.43
C PHE A 95 2.72 -14.64 1.27
N ASN A 96 2.73 -15.81 0.63
CA ASN A 96 2.72 -17.08 1.37
C ASN A 96 3.91 -17.22 2.34
N GLU A 97 5.04 -16.57 2.05
CA GLU A 97 6.23 -16.58 2.90
C GLU A 97 6.23 -15.46 3.96
N LEU A 98 5.45 -14.40 3.74
CA LEU A 98 5.41 -13.21 4.61
C LEU A 98 4.42 -13.33 5.78
N ILE A 99 3.63 -14.41 5.85
CA ILE A 99 2.58 -14.62 6.86
C ILE A 99 3.12 -14.54 8.30
N GLN A 100 4.41 -14.84 8.53
CA GLN A 100 5.02 -14.80 9.87
C GLN A 100 5.81 -13.51 10.17
N THR A 101 5.79 -12.54 9.28
CA THR A 101 6.57 -11.31 9.46
C THR A 101 5.81 -10.28 10.27
N SER A 102 6.54 -9.56 11.12
CA SER A 102 6.01 -8.46 11.92
C SER A 102 6.67 -7.16 11.47
N PRO A 103 5.95 -6.02 11.52
CA PRO A 103 6.51 -4.75 11.10
C PRO A 103 7.67 -4.36 12.02
N SER A 104 8.56 -3.54 11.50
CA SER A 104 9.68 -3.00 12.28
C SER A 104 9.18 -2.31 13.55
N SER A 105 9.99 -2.29 14.61
CA SER A 105 9.64 -1.59 15.85
C SER A 105 9.31 -0.12 15.61
N LYS A 106 10.06 0.51 14.70
CA LYS A 106 9.82 1.87 14.22
C LYS A 106 8.44 1.98 13.57
N MET A 107 8.06 1.03 12.71
CA MET A 107 6.77 1.05 12.05
C MET A 107 5.61 0.82 13.01
N LYS A 108 5.75 -0.09 13.98
CA LYS A 108 4.76 -0.26 15.06
C LYS A 108 4.51 1.05 15.80
N HIS A 109 5.58 1.78 16.12
CA HIS A 109 5.47 3.08 16.77
C HIS A 109 4.78 4.12 15.89
N ILE A 110 5.10 4.19 14.60
CA ILE A 110 4.43 5.08 13.65
C ILE A 110 2.93 4.77 13.56
N ILE A 111 2.55 3.50 13.44
CA ILE A 111 1.14 3.06 13.40
C ILE A 111 0.41 3.52 14.67
N GLN A 112 0.99 3.28 15.85
CA GLN A 112 0.40 3.71 17.12
C GLN A 112 0.20 5.22 17.19
N LEU A 113 1.19 6.01 16.75
CA LEU A 113 1.07 7.47 16.72
C LEU A 113 -0.05 7.93 15.79
N ILE A 114 -0.17 7.35 14.60
CA ILE A 114 -1.24 7.68 13.66
C ILE A 114 -2.61 7.36 14.27
N ILE A 115 -2.76 6.18 14.89
CA ILE A 115 -4.01 5.80 15.57
C ILE A 115 -4.36 6.81 16.67
N GLN A 116 -3.42 7.10 17.57
CA GLN A 116 -3.64 8.04 18.67
C GLN A 116 -4.06 9.42 18.19
N GLN A 117 -3.48 9.91 17.09
CA GLN A 117 -3.82 11.22 16.54
C GLN A 117 -5.19 11.26 15.83
N ASN A 118 -5.68 10.12 15.36
CA ASN A 118 -6.82 10.07 14.44
C ASN A 118 -8.05 9.33 15.00
N HIS A 119 -7.95 8.63 16.13
CA HIS A 119 -9.06 7.83 16.70
C HIS A 119 -10.31 8.65 17.05
N GLN A 120 -10.18 9.96 17.29
CA GLN A 120 -11.33 10.83 17.53
C GLN A 120 -12.12 11.13 16.25
N ARG A 121 -11.46 11.06 15.09
CA ARG A 121 -12.06 11.31 13.78
C ARG A 121 -12.60 10.04 13.13
N TRP A 122 -11.85 8.95 13.25
CA TRP A 122 -12.18 7.66 12.64
C TRP A 122 -12.47 6.64 13.73
N LYS A 123 -13.73 6.22 13.82
CA LYS A 123 -14.18 5.28 14.86
C LYS A 123 -13.48 3.94 14.74
N CYS A 124 -13.18 3.51 13.51
CA CYS A 124 -12.50 2.25 13.23
C CYS A 124 -11.13 2.16 13.89
N LEU A 125 -10.43 3.29 14.11
CA LEU A 125 -9.11 3.31 14.73
C LEU A 125 -9.17 3.21 16.27
N GLY A 126 -10.32 3.49 16.89
CA GLY A 126 -10.49 3.42 18.34
C GLY A 126 -10.78 2.00 18.88
N GLN A 127 -10.79 1.00 18.00
CA GLN A 127 -11.17 -0.39 18.35
C GLN A 127 -9.96 -1.32 18.58
N PHE A 128 -8.74 -0.80 18.48
CA PHE A 128 -7.48 -1.56 18.59
C PHE A 128 -6.68 -1.19 19.84
#